data_AF-A0A4S8LDI6-F1
#
_entry.id   AF-A0A4S8LDI6-F1
#
_cell.length_a   1.000
_cell.length_b   1.000
_cell.length_c   1.000
_cell.angle_alpha   90.00
_cell.angle_beta   90.00
_cell.angle_gamma   90.00
#
_symmetry.space_group_name_H-M   'P 1'
#
loop_
_entity.id
_entity.type
_entity.pdbx_description
1 polymer ?
#
loop_
_entity_poly.entity_id
_entity_poly.type
_entity_poly.pdbx_seq_one_letter_code
_entity_poly.pdbx_strand_id
1 'polypeptide(L)'
;MAYNKTSPSITVGDQQQDQRLLHALPPVDRPSPLTAVCPRPIPNSYWATPLLLACEYPWTPKNPNKPKLDALLKAGVRTFIDLTESGELLPYAGRVLSSRAVHLGIDPETIEYHRFPIRDRSLPKSVEEMYRVLDVLRDNETRGRISAVHCRGGIGRTGMVIGCWLVQSGVAKDGDEALEVIAKEWRTVEKCNRYPHSPETGPQFEFVQNFHAFQ
;
A
#
# COMPACT_ATOMS: atom_id res chain seq x y z
N MET A 1 -11.11 -21.09 37.41
CA MET A 1 -11.62 -21.62 36.13
C MET A 1 -12.99 -20.98 35.89
N ALA A 2 -13.35 -20.32 34.79
CA ALA A 2 -12.64 -19.87 33.61
C ALA A 2 -13.34 -18.56 33.17
N TYR A 3 -12.56 -17.53 32.81
CA TYR A 3 -13.07 -16.28 32.25
C TYR A 3 -13.39 -16.51 30.76
N ASN A 4 -14.67 -16.45 30.38
CA ASN A 4 -15.06 -16.32 28.98
C ASN A 4 -15.00 -14.84 28.59
N LYS A 5 -13.90 -14.43 27.95
CA LYS A 5 -13.85 -13.19 27.16
C LYS A 5 -14.25 -13.53 25.73
N THR A 6 -15.49 -13.28 25.38
CA THR A 6 -15.90 -13.10 23.98
C THR A 6 -15.25 -11.83 23.46
N SER A 7 -14.11 -11.96 22.80
CA SER A 7 -13.56 -10.89 21.97
C SER A 7 -14.53 -10.64 20.82
N PRO A 8 -14.95 -9.39 20.56
CA PRO A 8 -15.80 -9.10 19.42
C PRO A 8 -15.06 -9.46 18.13
N SER A 9 -15.66 -10.29 17.30
CA SER A 9 -15.18 -10.56 15.95
C SER A 9 -15.37 -9.30 15.13
N ILE A 10 -14.28 -8.58 14.87
CA ILE A 10 -14.25 -7.46 13.92
C ILE A 10 -14.62 -8.04 12.55
N THR A 11 -15.88 -7.90 12.16
CA THR A 11 -16.32 -8.26 10.81
C THR A 11 -15.63 -7.33 9.83
N VAL A 12 -15.04 -7.88 8.76
CA VAL A 12 -14.30 -7.15 7.72
C VAL A 12 -15.04 -5.91 7.16
N GLY A 13 -16.38 -5.89 7.20
CA GLY A 13 -17.18 -4.73 6.82
C GLY A 13 -16.96 -3.49 7.69
N ASP A 14 -16.67 -3.68 8.98
CA ASP A 14 -16.49 -2.61 9.98
C ASP A 14 -15.19 -1.84 9.70
N GLN A 15 -14.09 -2.57 9.51
CA GLN A 15 -12.77 -1.97 9.26
C GLN A 15 -12.70 -1.14 7.97
N GLN A 16 -13.42 -1.54 6.91
CA GLN A 16 -13.46 -0.77 5.66
C GLN A 16 -14.26 0.53 5.82
N GLN A 17 -15.36 0.48 6.59
CA GLN A 17 -16.15 1.66 6.88
C GLN A 17 -15.37 2.64 7.76
N ASP A 18 -14.70 2.15 8.79
CA ASP A 18 -13.82 2.95 9.65
C ASP A 18 -12.71 3.65 8.87
N GLN A 19 -12.06 2.95 7.93
CA GLN A 19 -11.04 3.56 7.08
C GLN A 19 -11.60 4.67 6.19
N ARG A 20 -12.82 4.52 5.66
CA ARG A 20 -13.47 5.59 4.89
C ARG A 20 -13.83 6.79 5.76
N LEU A 21 -14.28 6.56 7.00
CA LEU A 21 -14.54 7.63 7.96
C LEU A 21 -13.25 8.37 8.33
N LEU A 22 -12.16 7.64 8.59
CA LEU A 22 -10.83 8.22 8.83
C LEU A 22 -10.32 8.98 7.60
N HIS A 23 -10.59 8.50 6.39
CA HIS A 23 -10.21 9.19 5.16
C HIS A 23 -10.93 10.52 5.00
N ALA A 24 -12.20 10.62 5.41
CA ALA A 24 -12.98 11.85 5.35
C ALA A 24 -12.49 12.94 6.31
N LEU A 25 -11.68 12.60 7.31
CA LEU A 25 -11.04 13.58 8.19
C LEU A 25 -9.96 14.38 7.45
N PRO A 26 -9.78 15.67 7.79
CA PRO A 26 -8.61 16.43 7.35
C PRO A 26 -7.30 15.68 7.68
N PRO A 27 -6.27 15.72 6.81
CA PRO A 27 -5.03 14.98 7.04
C PRO A 27 -4.39 15.21 8.42
N VAL A 28 -4.46 16.44 8.93
CA VAL A 28 -3.93 16.83 10.24
C VAL A 28 -4.66 16.21 11.44
N ASP A 29 -5.91 15.80 11.25
CA ASP A 29 -6.74 15.17 12.29
C ASP A 29 -6.65 13.64 12.26
N ARG A 30 -5.94 13.07 11.28
CA ARG A 30 -5.75 11.62 11.17
C ARG A 30 -4.68 11.16 12.17
N PRO A 31 -4.87 9.99 12.81
CA PRO A 31 -3.87 9.44 13.72
C PRO A 31 -2.57 9.10 12.98
N SER A 32 -1.44 9.32 13.65
CA SER A 32 -0.11 9.00 13.14
C SER A 32 0.70 8.24 14.21
N PRO A 33 1.21 7.03 13.92
CA PRO A 33 1.00 6.29 12.68
C PRO A 33 -0.44 5.76 12.56
N LEU A 34 -0.94 5.62 11.34
CA LEU A 34 -2.28 5.07 11.05
C LEU A 34 -2.43 3.65 11.60
N THR A 35 -1.33 2.90 11.68
CA THR A 35 -1.30 1.56 12.26
C THR A 35 -1.71 1.49 13.74
N ALA A 36 -1.74 2.63 14.45
CA ALA A 36 -2.25 2.70 15.82
C ALA A 36 -3.76 2.42 15.91
N VAL A 37 -4.52 2.70 14.84
CA VAL A 37 -5.98 2.49 14.79
C VAL A 37 -6.41 1.54 13.68
N CYS A 38 -5.60 1.40 12.63
CA CYS A 38 -5.86 0.52 11.49
C CYS A 38 -4.84 -0.63 11.49
N PRO A 39 -5.20 -1.83 11.97
CA PRO A 39 -4.31 -2.98 11.95
C PRO A 39 -3.82 -3.27 10.53
N ARG A 40 -2.51 -3.40 10.37
CA ARG A 40 -1.88 -3.75 9.09
C ARG A 40 -2.20 -5.20 8.70
N PRO A 41 -2.55 -5.47 7.43
CA PRO A 41 -2.94 -6.82 7.00
C PRO A 41 -1.79 -7.83 7.01
N ILE A 42 -0.55 -7.36 6.81
CA ILE A 42 0.64 -8.21 6.83
C ILE A 42 1.82 -7.54 7.55
N PRO A 43 2.79 -8.31 8.09
CA PRO A 43 3.90 -7.75 8.87
C PRO A 43 4.89 -6.86 8.09
N ASN A 44 4.82 -6.89 6.76
CA ASN A 44 5.65 -6.06 5.89
C ASN A 44 4.78 -5.12 5.05
N SER A 45 3.92 -4.38 5.76
CA SER A 45 3.05 -3.36 5.20
C SER A 45 2.78 -2.24 6.20
N TYR A 46 2.38 -1.08 5.69
CA TYR A 46 1.86 0.06 6.44
C TYR A 46 0.79 0.80 5.62
N TRP A 47 -0.11 1.49 6.32
CA TRP A 47 -1.10 2.37 5.69
C TRP A 47 -0.47 3.75 5.50
N ALA A 48 -0.33 4.19 4.24
CA ALA A 48 0.18 5.52 3.92
C ALA A 48 -0.93 6.58 4.01
N THR A 49 -2.13 6.20 3.59
CA THR A 49 -3.38 6.88 3.89
C THR A 49 -4.40 5.81 4.32
N PRO A 50 -5.57 6.18 4.87
CA PRO A 50 -6.59 5.19 5.20
C PRO A 50 -7.08 4.35 3.99
N LEU A 51 -6.85 4.82 2.75
CA LEU A 51 -7.20 4.10 1.52
C LEU A 51 -6.00 3.60 0.71
N LEU A 52 -4.78 3.78 1.20
CA LEU A 52 -3.56 3.41 0.47
C LEU A 52 -2.62 2.59 1.35
N LEU A 53 -2.46 1.33 0.98
CA LEU A 53 -1.53 0.39 1.60
C LEU A 53 -0.21 0.34 0.83
N ALA A 54 0.90 0.45 1.55
CA ALA A 54 2.22 0.10 1.08
C ALA A 54 2.58 -1.31 1.57
N CYS A 55 3.01 -2.21 0.69
CA CYS A 55 3.36 -3.57 1.12
C CYS A 55 4.47 -4.25 0.31
N GLU A 56 5.02 -5.33 0.86
CA GLU A 56 5.85 -6.26 0.10
C GLU A 56 5.05 -7.09 -0.92
N TYR A 57 5.74 -7.79 -1.82
CA TYR A 57 5.09 -8.63 -2.82
C TYR A 57 4.12 -9.64 -2.17
N PRO A 58 2.85 -9.69 -2.58
CA PRO A 58 1.81 -10.39 -1.82
C PRO A 58 1.69 -11.88 -2.16
N TRP A 59 2.43 -12.40 -3.14
CA TRP A 59 2.26 -13.76 -3.63
C TRP A 59 3.54 -14.60 -3.65
N THR A 60 3.40 -15.87 -3.29
CA THR A 60 4.41 -16.91 -3.52
C THR A 60 3.73 -18.28 -3.57
N PRO A 61 4.09 -19.17 -4.52
CA PRO A 61 3.54 -20.51 -4.55
C PRO A 61 4.01 -21.38 -3.37
N LYS A 62 5.02 -20.94 -2.61
CA LYS A 62 5.55 -21.68 -1.44
C LYS A 62 4.58 -21.68 -0.25
N ASN A 63 3.62 -20.77 -0.21
CA ASN A 63 2.59 -20.71 0.83
C ASN A 63 1.19 -20.55 0.20
N PRO A 64 0.68 -21.60 -0.47
CA PRO A 64 -0.55 -21.52 -1.24
C PRO A 64 -1.82 -21.50 -0.38
N ASN A 65 -1.73 -21.96 0.88
CA ASN A 65 -2.89 -22.12 1.76
C ASN A 65 -3.22 -20.86 2.55
N LYS A 66 -2.23 -20.01 2.82
CA LYS A 66 -2.40 -18.74 3.54
C LYS A 66 -1.52 -17.65 2.94
N PRO A 67 -1.72 -17.30 1.66
CA PRO A 67 -0.91 -16.30 0.99
C PRO A 67 -1.17 -14.92 1.61
N LYS A 68 -0.17 -14.05 1.59
CA LYS A 68 -0.31 -12.65 2.00
C LYS A 68 -1.41 -11.93 1.22
N LEU A 69 -1.58 -12.30 -0.05
CA LEU A 69 -2.64 -11.80 -0.93
C LEU A 69 -4.04 -11.89 -0.31
N ASP A 70 -4.36 -12.98 0.40
CA ASP A 70 -5.65 -13.12 1.06
C ASP A 70 -5.86 -12.09 2.17
N ALA A 71 -4.81 -11.78 2.93
CA ALA A 71 -4.89 -10.78 3.99
C ALA A 71 -5.14 -9.38 3.40
N LEU A 72 -4.54 -9.07 2.25
CA LEU A 72 -4.79 -7.80 1.55
C LEU A 72 -6.24 -7.72 1.04
N LEU A 73 -6.74 -8.79 0.41
CA LEU A 73 -8.12 -8.87 -0.06
C LEU A 73 -9.14 -8.74 1.08
N LYS A 74 -8.86 -9.39 2.22
CA LYS A 74 -9.67 -9.27 3.45
C LYS A 74 -9.63 -7.88 4.05
N ALA A 75 -8.51 -7.16 3.96
CA ALA A 75 -8.43 -5.76 4.38
C ALA A 75 -9.16 -4.78 3.44
N GLY A 76 -9.82 -5.29 2.38
CA GLY A 76 -10.61 -4.49 1.46
C GLY A 76 -9.82 -3.93 0.28
N VAL A 77 -8.55 -4.31 0.10
CA VAL A 77 -7.79 -3.93 -1.10
C VAL A 77 -8.52 -4.42 -2.34
N ARG A 78 -8.80 -3.51 -3.26
CA ARG A 78 -9.42 -3.83 -4.56
C ARG A 78 -8.61 -3.35 -5.74
N THR A 79 -7.71 -2.38 -5.58
CA THR A 79 -6.74 -2.06 -6.63
C THR A 79 -5.33 -2.46 -6.22
N PHE A 80 -4.64 -3.21 -7.08
CA PHE A 80 -3.25 -3.60 -6.90
C PHE A 80 -2.38 -2.86 -7.91
N ILE A 81 -1.35 -2.18 -7.42
CA ILE A 81 -0.35 -1.46 -8.21
C ILE A 81 0.99 -2.20 -8.04
N ASP A 82 1.40 -2.89 -9.08
CA ASP A 82 2.62 -3.70 -9.12
C ASP A 82 3.75 -2.93 -9.81
N LEU A 83 4.81 -2.62 -9.05
CA LEU A 83 5.98 -1.90 -9.53
C LEU A 83 7.08 -2.83 -10.08
N THR A 84 6.83 -4.15 -10.14
CA THR A 84 7.83 -5.13 -10.57
C THR A 84 7.87 -5.32 -12.09
N GLU A 85 9.04 -5.68 -12.59
CA GLU A 85 9.22 -6.02 -14.01
C GLU A 85 8.68 -7.43 -14.31
N SER A 86 8.30 -7.66 -15.57
CA SER A 86 7.95 -9.02 -16.01
C SER A 86 9.14 -9.95 -15.82
N GLY A 87 8.91 -11.12 -15.24
CA GLY A 87 9.96 -12.09 -14.91
C GLY A 87 10.74 -11.78 -13.63
N GLU A 88 10.53 -10.63 -12.98
CA GLU A 88 11.15 -10.33 -11.69
C GLU A 88 10.66 -11.30 -10.60
N LEU A 89 9.35 -11.59 -10.59
CA LEU A 89 8.68 -12.47 -9.63
C LEU A 89 7.60 -13.29 -10.32
N LEU A 90 7.19 -14.39 -9.68
CA LEU A 90 6.09 -15.22 -10.18
C LEU A 90 4.78 -14.42 -10.18
N PRO A 91 4.09 -14.33 -11.33
CA PRO A 91 2.92 -13.49 -11.46
C PRO A 91 1.76 -14.00 -10.61
N TYR A 92 0.95 -13.07 -10.10
CA TYR A 92 -0.32 -13.38 -9.46
C TYR A 92 -1.52 -12.70 -10.13
N ALA A 93 -1.30 -11.80 -11.10
CA ALA A 93 -2.34 -11.18 -11.89
C ALA A 93 -3.16 -12.24 -12.67
N GLY A 94 -4.44 -11.95 -12.90
CA GLY A 94 -5.37 -12.87 -13.57
C GLY A 94 -5.74 -14.05 -12.68
N ARG A 95 -5.51 -15.28 -13.15
CA ARG A 95 -6.08 -16.50 -12.56
C ARG A 95 -5.83 -16.64 -11.05
N VAL A 96 -4.62 -16.35 -10.56
CA VAL A 96 -4.30 -16.48 -9.13
C VAL A 96 -5.15 -15.49 -8.32
N LEU A 97 -5.07 -14.19 -8.65
CA LEU A 97 -5.84 -13.14 -7.99
C LEU A 97 -7.35 -13.44 -8.02
N SER A 98 -7.92 -13.77 -9.19
CA SER A 98 -9.33 -14.10 -9.33
C SER A 98 -9.72 -15.32 -8.51
N SER A 99 -8.91 -16.39 -8.52
CA SER A 99 -9.21 -17.60 -7.74
C SER A 99 -9.17 -17.34 -6.23
N ARG A 100 -8.22 -16.52 -5.76
CA ARG A 100 -8.16 -16.12 -4.35
C ARG A 100 -9.35 -15.25 -3.96
N ALA A 101 -9.77 -14.33 -4.83
CA ALA A 101 -10.94 -13.49 -4.60
C ALA A 101 -12.22 -14.34 -4.47
N VAL A 102 -12.49 -15.25 -5.43
CA VAL A 102 -13.63 -16.17 -5.37
C VAL A 102 -13.60 -17.01 -4.11
N HIS A 103 -12.43 -17.55 -3.75
CA HIS A 103 -12.27 -18.34 -2.52
C HIS A 103 -12.65 -17.57 -1.25
N LEU A 104 -12.50 -16.24 -1.26
CA LEU A 104 -12.87 -15.36 -0.16
C LEU A 104 -14.28 -14.76 -0.27
N GLY A 105 -15.07 -15.18 -1.27
CA GLY A 105 -16.41 -14.63 -1.53
C GLY A 105 -16.38 -13.19 -2.05
N ILE A 106 -15.28 -12.78 -2.68
CA ILE A 106 -15.11 -11.46 -3.29
C ILE A 106 -15.32 -11.61 -4.80
N ASP A 107 -16.18 -10.77 -5.37
CA ASP A 107 -16.38 -10.69 -6.81
C ASP A 107 -15.08 -10.24 -7.52
N PRO A 108 -14.45 -11.08 -8.36
CA PRO A 108 -13.22 -10.74 -9.06
C PRO A 108 -13.34 -9.54 -9.98
N GLU A 109 -14.53 -9.24 -10.52
CA GLU A 109 -14.75 -8.09 -11.39
C GLU A 109 -14.61 -6.76 -10.64
N THR A 110 -14.72 -6.82 -9.31
CA THR A 110 -14.46 -5.66 -8.45
C THR A 110 -12.98 -5.42 -8.21
N ILE A 111 -12.06 -6.19 -8.78
CA ILE A 111 -10.61 -6.08 -8.53
C ILE A 111 -9.89 -5.54 -9.76
N GLU A 112 -9.06 -4.54 -9.55
CA GLU A 112 -8.21 -3.94 -10.57
C GLU A 112 -6.74 -4.28 -10.29
N TYR A 113 -5.99 -4.55 -11.35
CA TYR A 113 -4.55 -4.77 -11.28
C TYR A 113 -3.87 -3.94 -12.35
N HIS A 114 -2.93 -3.10 -11.93
CA HIS A 114 -2.14 -2.24 -12.79
C HIS A 114 -0.66 -2.53 -12.57
N ARG A 115 0.11 -2.67 -13.65
CA ARG A 115 1.56 -2.84 -13.59
C ARG A 115 2.26 -1.62 -14.16
N PHE A 116 3.06 -0.96 -13.32
CA PHE A 116 3.90 0.18 -13.69
C PHE A 116 5.34 -0.17 -13.36
N PRO A 117 6.03 -0.91 -14.26
CA PRO A 117 7.30 -1.52 -13.94
C PRO A 117 8.38 -0.48 -13.69
N ILE A 118 9.00 -0.53 -12.51
CA ILE A 118 10.19 0.25 -12.17
C ILE A 118 11.32 -0.75 -11.91
N ARG A 119 12.42 -0.62 -12.66
CA ARG A 119 13.59 -1.49 -12.52
C ARG A 119 14.05 -1.53 -11.06
N ASP A 120 14.47 -2.70 -10.59
CA ASP A 120 14.83 -2.86 -9.19
C ASP A 120 15.87 -1.83 -8.71
N ARG A 121 15.66 -1.31 -7.50
CA ARG A 121 16.45 -0.24 -6.86
C ARG A 121 16.67 1.03 -7.70
N SER A 122 15.88 1.24 -8.74
CA SER A 122 16.02 2.37 -9.68
C SER A 122 14.87 3.38 -9.53
N LEU A 123 14.98 4.46 -10.31
CA LEU A 123 13.94 5.45 -10.55
C LEU A 123 13.02 4.99 -11.70
N PRO A 124 11.80 5.56 -11.83
CA PRO A 124 11.05 5.46 -13.08
C PRO A 124 11.85 6.05 -14.24
N LYS A 125 11.52 5.68 -15.47
CA LYS A 125 12.25 6.16 -16.66
C LYS A 125 12.02 7.65 -16.91
N SER A 126 10.90 8.17 -16.42
CA SER A 126 10.57 9.58 -16.47
C SER A 126 9.56 9.94 -15.37
N VAL A 127 9.36 11.25 -15.15
CA VAL A 127 8.36 11.73 -14.19
C VAL A 127 6.93 11.41 -14.64
N GLU A 128 6.68 11.35 -15.94
CA GLU A 128 5.38 11.00 -16.51
C GLU A 128 4.98 9.55 -16.18
N GLU A 129 5.94 8.63 -16.06
CA GLU A 129 5.64 7.27 -15.58
C GLU A 129 5.16 7.28 -14.12
N MET A 130 5.73 8.15 -13.27
CA MET A 130 5.23 8.35 -11.91
C MET A 130 3.79 8.90 -11.94
N TYR A 131 3.54 9.93 -12.75
CA TYR A 131 2.20 10.54 -12.86
C TYR A 131 1.11 9.55 -13.25
N ARG A 132 1.39 8.60 -14.16
CA ARG A 132 0.43 7.54 -14.50
C ARG A 132 0.05 6.65 -13.31
N VAL A 133 0.98 6.40 -12.39
CA VAL A 133 0.70 5.68 -11.14
C VAL A 133 -0.19 6.52 -10.24
N LEU A 134 0.13 7.81 -10.11
CA LEU A 134 -0.61 8.75 -9.27
C LEU A 134 -2.02 9.01 -9.82
N ASP A 135 -2.23 8.97 -11.13
CA ASP A 135 -3.55 9.08 -11.76
C ASP A 135 -4.47 7.93 -11.35
N VAL A 136 -3.95 6.70 -11.33
CA VAL A 136 -4.69 5.52 -10.83
C VAL A 136 -5.00 5.67 -9.34
N LEU A 137 -4.05 6.17 -8.54
CA LEU A 137 -4.29 6.41 -7.11
C LEU A 137 -5.37 7.47 -6.88
N ARG A 138 -5.33 8.57 -7.64
CA ARG A 138 -6.32 9.65 -7.61
C ARG A 138 -7.70 9.15 -7.98
N ASP A 139 -7.83 8.40 -9.07
CA ASP A 139 -9.10 7.79 -9.45
C ASP A 139 -9.61 6.78 -8.42
N ASN A 140 -8.74 6.03 -7.74
CA ASN A 140 -9.19 5.15 -6.65
C ASN A 140 -9.64 5.93 -5.40
N GLU A 141 -8.93 7.00 -5.05
CA GLU A 141 -9.26 7.85 -3.91
C GLU A 141 -10.63 8.50 -4.11
N THR A 142 -10.91 9.06 -5.30
CA THR A 142 -12.24 9.64 -5.61
C THR A 142 -13.37 8.62 -5.57
N ARG A 143 -13.08 7.35 -5.88
CA ARG A 143 -14.02 6.22 -5.78
C ARG A 143 -14.10 5.62 -4.36
N GLY A 144 -13.36 6.17 -3.37
CA GLY A 144 -13.34 5.65 -2.00
C GLY A 144 -12.80 4.21 -1.89
N ARG A 145 -11.87 3.86 -2.79
CA ARG A 145 -11.41 2.50 -3.05
C ARG A 145 -10.01 2.27 -2.48
N ILE A 146 -9.84 1.17 -1.76
CA ILE A 146 -8.56 0.82 -1.14
C ILE A 146 -7.60 0.25 -2.19
N SER A 147 -6.43 0.88 -2.29
CA SER A 147 -5.34 0.49 -3.18
C SER A 147 -4.16 -0.08 -2.40
N ALA A 148 -3.44 -1.04 -2.99
CA ALA A 148 -2.16 -1.52 -2.49
C ALA A 148 -1.06 -1.29 -3.54
N VAL A 149 -0.01 -0.56 -3.15
CA VAL A 149 1.21 -0.37 -3.94
C VAL A 149 2.27 -1.32 -3.41
N HIS A 150 2.90 -2.08 -4.30
CA HIS A 150 3.97 -2.99 -3.93
C HIS A 150 5.08 -3.07 -4.97
N CYS A 151 6.27 -3.42 -4.52
CA CYS A 151 7.36 -3.91 -5.37
C CYS A 151 7.72 -5.33 -4.92
N ARG A 152 9.00 -5.71 -4.96
CA ARG A 152 9.47 -6.94 -4.29
C ARG A 152 9.42 -6.81 -2.77
N GLY A 153 10.20 -5.87 -2.24
CA GLY A 153 10.43 -5.73 -0.80
C GLY A 153 9.39 -4.90 -0.06
N GLY A 154 8.65 -4.03 -0.77
CA GLY A 154 7.80 -3.00 -0.18
C GLY A 154 8.61 -1.86 0.44
N ILE A 155 9.85 -1.62 -0.03
CA ILE A 155 10.82 -0.71 0.61
C ILE A 155 11.08 0.50 -0.29
N GLY A 156 11.96 0.36 -1.28
CA GLY A 156 12.42 1.48 -2.11
C GLY A 156 11.39 2.01 -3.10
N ARG A 157 11.11 1.24 -4.16
CA ARG A 157 10.15 1.62 -5.22
C ARG A 157 8.77 1.95 -4.66
N THR A 158 8.31 1.16 -3.69
CA THR A 158 7.05 1.41 -2.99
C THR A 158 7.09 2.72 -2.22
N GLY A 159 8.08 2.91 -1.33
CA GLY A 159 8.21 4.16 -0.57
C GLY A 159 8.30 5.40 -1.48
N MET A 160 8.94 5.27 -2.64
CA MET A 160 9.05 6.35 -3.61
C MET A 160 7.67 6.75 -4.18
N VAL A 161 6.88 5.79 -4.65
CA VAL A 161 5.51 6.07 -5.13
C VAL A 161 4.64 6.64 -4.01
N ILE A 162 4.73 6.08 -2.80
CA ILE A 162 4.00 6.57 -1.63
C ILE A 162 4.36 8.03 -1.34
N GLY A 163 5.65 8.38 -1.37
CA GLY A 163 6.12 9.73 -1.09
C GLY A 163 5.55 10.75 -2.08
N CYS A 164 5.64 10.44 -3.38
CA CYS A 164 5.05 11.28 -4.42
C CYS A 164 3.52 11.40 -4.26
N TRP A 165 2.83 10.32 -3.87
CA TRP A 165 1.40 10.36 -3.62
C TRP A 165 1.01 11.25 -2.43
N LEU A 166 1.76 11.19 -1.33
CA LEU A 166 1.50 12.02 -0.15
C LEU A 166 1.57 13.51 -0.48
N VAL A 167 2.53 13.92 -1.32
CA VAL A 167 2.62 15.28 -1.85
C VAL A 167 1.46 15.58 -2.81
N GLN A 168 1.21 14.70 -3.78
CA GLN A 168 0.17 14.91 -4.81
C GLN A 168 -1.26 15.01 -4.22
N SER A 169 -1.55 14.24 -3.16
CA SER A 169 -2.85 14.22 -2.48
C SER A 169 -3.01 15.35 -1.45
N GLY A 170 -1.96 16.16 -1.21
CA GLY A 170 -1.96 17.21 -0.20
C GLY A 170 -1.96 16.70 1.25
N VAL A 171 -1.66 15.41 1.47
CA VAL A 171 -1.47 14.85 2.82
C VAL A 171 -0.16 15.37 3.43
N ALA A 172 0.86 15.56 2.60
CA ALA A 172 2.10 16.24 2.94
C ALA A 172 2.22 17.51 2.09
N LYS A 173 2.75 18.59 2.68
CA LYS A 173 2.94 19.87 2.00
C LYS A 173 4.05 19.82 0.94
N ASP A 174 5.07 18.99 1.15
CA ASP A 174 6.27 18.86 0.33
C ASP A 174 6.92 17.48 0.51
N GLY A 175 7.98 17.23 -0.26
CA GLY A 175 8.71 15.95 -0.24
C GLY A 175 9.35 15.63 1.10
N ASP A 176 9.83 16.65 1.84
CA ASP A 176 10.43 16.45 3.16
C ASP A 176 9.40 15.95 4.17
N GLU A 177 8.22 16.58 4.23
CA GLU A 177 7.14 16.12 5.09
C GLU A 177 6.64 14.72 4.67
N ALA A 178 6.56 14.43 3.38
CA ALA A 178 6.18 13.10 2.90
C ALA A 178 7.16 12.01 3.39
N LEU A 179 8.47 12.30 3.38
CA LEU A 179 9.50 11.40 3.87
C LEU A 179 9.43 11.22 5.40
N GLU A 180 9.09 12.27 6.16
CA GLU A 180 8.84 12.17 7.60
C GLU A 180 7.63 11.29 7.92
N VAL A 181 6.54 11.42 7.17
CA VAL A 181 5.35 10.57 7.29
C VAL A 181 5.71 9.11 7.03
N ILE A 182 6.40 8.83 5.92
CA ILE A 182 6.87 7.47 5.61
C ILE A 182 7.77 6.94 6.71
N ALA A 183 8.69 7.74 7.24
CA ALA A 183 9.59 7.29 8.30
C ALA A 183 8.84 6.88 9.57
N LYS A 184 7.76 7.59 9.95
CA LYS A 184 6.92 7.22 11.11
C LYS A 184 6.22 5.89 10.88
N GLU A 185 5.62 5.69 9.71
CA GLU A 185 4.93 4.44 9.37
C GLU A 185 5.92 3.27 9.22
N TRP A 186 7.06 3.51 8.57
CA TRP A 186 8.06 2.48 8.27
C TRP A 186 8.68 1.88 9.54
N ARG A 187 8.83 2.65 10.62
CA ARG A 187 9.29 2.13 11.93
C ARG A 187 8.41 1.02 12.48
N THR A 188 7.15 0.93 12.05
CA THR A 188 6.20 -0.11 12.48
C THR A 188 6.34 -1.41 11.67
N VAL A 189 7.12 -1.38 10.58
CA VAL A 189 7.30 -2.50 9.66
C VAL A 189 8.39 -3.43 10.17
N GLU A 190 8.15 -4.75 10.13
CA GLU A 190 9.06 -5.76 10.72
C GLU A 190 10.46 -5.71 10.08
N LYS A 191 10.53 -5.44 8.78
CA LYS A 191 11.79 -5.27 8.03
C LYS A 191 12.59 -4.01 8.39
N CYS A 192 12.02 -3.04 9.13
CA CYS A 192 12.72 -1.80 9.48
C CYS A 192 14.06 -2.08 10.20
N ASN A 193 14.16 -3.15 10.99
CA ASN A 193 15.39 -3.55 11.67
C ASN A 193 16.55 -3.86 10.70
N ARG A 194 16.24 -4.35 9.49
CA ARG A 194 17.22 -4.70 8.46
C ARG A 194 17.37 -3.61 7.40
N TYR A 195 16.29 -2.90 7.12
CA TYR A 195 16.21 -1.82 6.15
C TYR A 195 15.67 -0.59 6.87
N PRO A 196 16.53 0.26 7.47
CA PRO A 196 16.10 1.33 8.37
C PRO A 196 15.35 2.47 7.66
N HIS A 197 15.37 2.51 6.33
CA HIS A 197 14.81 3.60 5.54
C HIS A 197 13.93 3.08 4.39
N SER A 198 12.87 3.83 4.11
CA SER A 198 12.03 3.75 2.93
C SER A 198 11.77 5.20 2.47
N PRO A 199 12.01 5.58 1.21
CA PRO A 199 12.65 4.80 0.14
C PRO A 199 14.06 4.29 0.49
N GLU A 200 14.58 3.33 -0.29
CA GLU A 200 15.75 2.52 0.08
C GLU A 200 17.07 3.14 -0.41
N THR A 201 17.07 3.77 -1.58
CA THR A 201 18.29 4.32 -2.19
C THR A 201 18.28 5.84 -2.13
N GLY A 202 19.47 6.46 -2.10
CA GLY A 202 19.64 7.91 -2.16
C GLY A 202 18.87 8.55 -3.31
N PRO A 203 19.02 8.06 -4.56
CA PRO A 203 18.26 8.61 -5.69
C PRO A 203 16.74 8.53 -5.51
N GLN A 204 16.21 7.44 -4.93
CA GLN A 204 14.76 7.32 -4.69
C GLN A 204 14.29 8.30 -3.61
N PHE A 205 15.09 8.52 -2.58
CA PHE A 205 14.83 9.51 -1.54
C PHE A 205 14.83 10.92 -2.13
N GLU A 206 15.87 11.28 -2.88
CA GLU A 206 16.00 12.57 -3.57
C GLU A 206 14.86 12.80 -4.58
N PHE A 207 14.39 11.74 -5.25
CA PHE A 207 13.24 11.84 -6.15
C PHE A 207 11.98 12.28 -5.42
N VAL A 208 11.71 11.72 -4.23
CA VAL A 208 10.57 12.14 -3.40
C VAL A 208 10.78 13.54 -2.85
N GLN A 209 11.97 13.83 -2.34
CA GLN A 209 12.30 15.12 -1.74
C GLN A 209 12.08 16.28 -2.71
N ASN A 210 12.44 16.09 -3.98
CA ASN A 210 12.30 17.09 -5.04
C ASN A 210 10.99 16.95 -5.84
N PHE A 211 10.06 16.11 -5.41
CA PHE A 211 8.77 15.94 -6.09
C PHE A 211 7.86 17.14 -5.83
N HIS A 212 7.23 17.64 -6.89
CA HIS A 212 6.23 18.70 -6.81
C HIS A 212 4.90 18.19 -7.34
N ALA A 213 3.83 18.47 -6.60
CA ALA A 213 2.48 18.19 -7.08
C ALA A 213 2.22 18.97 -8.37
N PHE A 214 1.55 18.33 -9.31
CA PHE A 214 1.09 18.97 -10.54
C PHE A 214 -0.44 19.12 -10.50
N GLN A 215 -0.95 20.15 -11.18
CA GLN A 215 -2.38 20.44 -11.26
C GLN A 215 -3.11 19.48 -12.20
#